data_AF-A0A957F435-F1
#
_entry.id   AF-A0A957F435-F1
#
_cell.length_a   1.000
_cell.length_b   1.000
_cell.length_c   1.000
_cell.angle_alpha   90.00
_cell.angle_beta   90.00
_cell.angle_gamma   90.00
#
_symmetry.space_group_name_H-M   'P 1'
#
loop_
_entity.id
_entity.type
_entity.pdbx_description
1 polymer ?
#
loop_
_entity_poly.entity_id
_entity_poly.type
_entity_poly.pdbx_seq_one_letter_code
_entity_poly.pdbx_strand_id
1 'polypeptide(L)'
;MQRFSHTMQRLSWVAGVMVVACGLVGLLFMTPGRVSAQAGGGETAVVPDAPALPATAPGLLEFMQTEPADSHVASPDLACAMCHGDTTAEIEFPSGETLPVIVDLAALEQSVHGMAGAELACTDCHQSVNDYTVPHAPVEAPTLRDYEVGRANVCERCHQQPHLTSHPGPEAAMPVTCTDCHGSHNVHSVEAWEAGDETDTCVNCHVAAGVAFAEPDRLTPLIRSGLFADEADNDYCLSCHRQPGLVLTFPNGDTTSATVDADAFHSSVHGVDNPWQPLNCTDCHENYQFPHQPITANSYREYHLEQYLLCVECHEQYYEETLDSTHARALAEGNEDAAVCTDCHGA
;
A
#
# COMPACT_ATOMS: atom_id res chain seq x y z
N MET A 1 -51.10 -29.52 3.27
CA MET A 1 -52.05 -29.56 2.14
C MET A 1 -53.30 -28.78 2.50
N GLN A 2 -53.45 -27.54 2.03
CA GLN A 2 -54.73 -27.00 1.56
C GLN A 2 -54.46 -25.63 0.92
N ARG A 3 -54.87 -25.54 -0.35
CA ARG A 3 -54.70 -24.42 -1.26
C ARG A 3 -55.83 -23.42 -1.03
N PHE A 4 -55.53 -22.13 -1.12
CA PHE A 4 -56.49 -21.14 -1.61
C PHE A 4 -55.77 -20.17 -2.55
N SER A 5 -56.28 -20.11 -3.78
CA SER A 5 -55.86 -19.27 -4.89
C SER A 5 -56.98 -18.28 -5.26
N HIS A 6 -56.59 -17.29 -6.08
CA HIS A 6 -57.40 -16.25 -6.74
C HIS A 6 -57.68 -15.03 -5.86
N THR A 7 -57.43 -13.79 -6.30
CA THR A 7 -57.95 -13.24 -7.56
C THR A 7 -57.16 -12.00 -7.99
N MET A 8 -56.78 -11.97 -9.27
CA MET A 8 -56.29 -10.80 -10.01
C MET A 8 -57.42 -9.78 -10.20
N GLN A 9 -57.15 -8.48 -10.04
CA GLN A 9 -57.92 -7.42 -10.68
C GLN A 9 -56.99 -6.46 -11.41
N ARG A 10 -57.09 -6.51 -12.74
CA ARG A 10 -56.64 -5.49 -13.69
C ARG A 10 -57.76 -4.46 -13.81
N LEU A 11 -57.43 -3.17 -13.80
CA LEU A 11 -58.26 -2.16 -14.45
C LEU A 11 -57.40 -1.27 -15.35
N SER A 12 -57.91 -1.09 -16.56
CA SER A 12 -57.30 -0.43 -17.70
C SER A 12 -58.08 0.85 -18.01
N TRP A 13 -57.35 1.95 -18.18
CA TRP A 13 -57.51 3.03 -19.17
C TRP A 13 -58.86 3.74 -19.35
N VAL A 14 -58.85 5.07 -19.13
CA VAL A 14 -59.47 6.04 -20.06
C VAL A 14 -58.57 7.27 -20.20
N ALA A 15 -58.34 7.65 -21.46
CA ALA A 15 -57.49 8.74 -21.94
C ALA A 15 -58.16 10.12 -21.81
N GLY A 16 -57.33 11.16 -21.66
CA GLY A 16 -57.73 12.57 -21.75
C GLY A 16 -56.59 13.40 -22.33
N VAL A 17 -56.82 13.96 -23.52
CA VAL A 17 -55.90 14.69 -24.40
C VAL A 17 -55.78 16.16 -23.97
N MET A 18 -54.57 16.73 -23.93
CA MET A 18 -54.35 18.16 -24.19
C MET A 18 -52.91 18.49 -24.69
N VAL A 19 -52.80 18.51 -26.02
CA VAL A 19 -52.14 19.45 -26.94
C VAL A 19 -51.25 20.59 -26.37
N VAL A 20 -49.96 20.51 -26.75
CA VAL A 20 -49.04 21.55 -27.32
C VAL A 20 -48.43 22.67 -26.45
N ALA A 21 -47.09 22.65 -26.36
CA ALA A 21 -46.23 23.76 -26.81
C ALA A 21 -44.78 23.27 -27.07
N CYS A 22 -44.34 23.34 -28.33
CA CYS A 22 -42.98 23.06 -28.78
C CYS A 22 -42.01 24.15 -28.31
N GLY A 23 -40.90 23.74 -27.67
CA GLY A 23 -39.69 24.55 -27.49
C GLY A 23 -38.49 23.80 -28.06
N LEU A 24 -38.07 24.16 -29.27
CA LEU A 24 -36.83 23.73 -29.92
C LEU A 24 -35.63 24.40 -29.25
N VAL A 25 -34.74 23.62 -28.63
CA VAL A 25 -33.35 24.04 -28.40
C VAL A 25 -32.45 22.92 -28.90
N GLY A 26 -31.67 23.25 -29.94
CA GLY A 26 -30.85 22.31 -30.69
C GLY A 26 -29.65 21.79 -29.89
N LEU A 27 -29.38 20.50 -30.06
CA LEU A 27 -28.10 19.88 -29.75
C LEU A 27 -27.04 20.42 -30.73
N LEU A 28 -26.09 21.21 -30.22
CA LEU A 28 -24.81 21.43 -30.88
C LEU A 28 -23.84 20.33 -30.43
N PHE A 29 -23.46 19.48 -31.38
CA PHE A 29 -22.30 18.60 -31.27
C PHE A 29 -21.02 19.45 -31.25
N MET A 30 -20.30 19.47 -30.13
CA MET A 30 -18.96 20.03 -30.03
C MET A 30 -17.95 18.87 -30.10
N THR A 31 -17.17 18.85 -31.18
CA THR A 31 -15.96 18.03 -31.34
C THR A 31 -14.80 18.64 -30.54
N PRO A 32 -13.88 17.85 -29.97
CA PRO A 32 -12.73 18.38 -29.24
C PRO A 32 -11.70 18.99 -30.18
N GLY A 33 -11.50 20.31 -30.04
CA GLY A 33 -10.44 21.07 -30.72
C GLY A 33 -9.10 20.89 -30.02
N ARG A 34 -8.05 20.60 -30.81
CA ARG A 34 -6.65 20.59 -30.37
C ARG A 34 -6.22 22.00 -30.02
N VAL A 35 -5.77 22.21 -28.77
CA VAL A 35 -5.12 23.45 -28.34
C VAL A 35 -3.60 23.27 -28.53
N SER A 36 -3.05 23.98 -29.51
CA SER A 36 -1.61 24.18 -29.65
C SER A 36 -1.19 25.37 -28.78
N ALA A 37 -0.25 25.14 -27.87
CA ALA A 37 0.40 26.17 -27.08
C ALA A 37 1.26 27.07 -27.98
N GLN A 38 1.09 28.38 -27.84
CA GLN A 38 1.83 29.42 -28.53
C GLN A 38 2.88 30.00 -27.56
N ALA A 39 4.16 29.79 -27.85
CA ALA A 39 5.27 30.35 -27.10
C ALA A 39 5.47 31.83 -27.45
N GLY A 40 5.67 32.65 -26.41
CA GLY A 40 5.90 34.10 -26.50
C GLY A 40 7.32 34.43 -26.96
N GLY A 41 7.44 35.59 -27.61
CA GLY A 41 8.59 36.08 -28.35
C GLY A 41 9.84 36.41 -27.52
N GLY A 42 10.99 36.14 -28.13
CA GLY A 42 12.25 36.83 -27.90
C GLY A 42 12.60 37.71 -29.11
N GLU A 43 13.09 38.92 -28.85
CA GLU A 43 13.79 39.83 -29.77
C GLU A 43 15.30 39.74 -29.42
N THR A 44 16.34 39.84 -30.27
CA THR A 44 16.59 40.08 -31.71
C THR A 44 18.11 39.82 -32.00
N ALA A 45 18.46 39.81 -33.31
CA ALA A 45 19.79 40.00 -33.96
C ALA A 45 20.57 38.71 -34.36
N VAL A 46 20.47 38.17 -35.59
CA VAL A 46 20.92 38.57 -36.96
C VAL A 46 22.42 38.31 -37.26
N VAL A 47 22.74 37.39 -38.20
CA VAL A 47 23.61 37.56 -39.42
C VAL A 47 23.45 36.34 -40.39
N PRO A 48 23.90 36.34 -41.68
CA PRO A 48 23.03 36.06 -42.86
C PRO A 48 23.42 34.83 -43.73
N ASP A 49 22.63 34.62 -44.80
CA ASP A 49 22.53 33.48 -45.72
C ASP A 49 23.79 32.96 -46.44
N ALA A 50 23.79 31.65 -46.74
CA ALA A 50 24.61 31.03 -47.79
C ALA A 50 23.74 30.13 -48.70
N PRO A 51 24.01 30.07 -50.02
CA PRO A 51 23.09 29.51 -51.02
C PRO A 51 23.20 27.98 -51.19
N ALA A 52 22.11 27.37 -51.67
CA ALA A 52 21.99 25.94 -51.93
C ALA A 52 22.84 25.44 -53.11
N LEU A 53 23.35 24.20 -53.01
CA LEU A 53 23.98 23.47 -54.12
C LEU A 53 23.21 22.16 -54.41
N PRO A 54 23.11 21.73 -55.69
CA PRO A 54 22.28 20.60 -56.10
C PRO A 54 23.03 19.26 -56.08
N ALA A 55 22.25 18.18 -56.04
CA ALA A 55 22.67 16.79 -56.08
C ALA A 55 23.25 16.35 -57.44
N THR A 56 24.27 15.48 -57.42
CA THR A 56 24.45 14.27 -58.29
C THR A 56 25.80 13.59 -57.99
N ALA A 57 25.79 12.25 -57.83
CA ALA A 57 26.95 11.36 -57.64
C ALA A 57 27.51 10.87 -59.02
N PRO A 58 28.45 9.90 -59.20
CA PRO A 58 29.31 9.10 -58.26
C PRO A 58 30.79 8.83 -58.73
N GLY A 59 31.58 8.12 -57.90
CA GLY A 59 32.84 7.40 -58.24
C GLY A 59 34.14 8.15 -57.88
N LEU A 60 35.22 7.58 -57.33
CA LEU A 60 35.73 6.20 -57.22
C LEU A 60 36.79 6.19 -56.09
N LEU A 61 36.94 5.03 -55.42
CA LEU A 61 38.13 4.56 -54.67
C LEU A 61 38.46 5.25 -53.33
N GLU A 62 38.20 4.60 -52.20
CA GLU A 62 39.09 3.61 -51.57
C GLU A 62 40.04 4.28 -50.56
N PHE A 63 39.59 4.40 -49.31
CA PHE A 63 40.49 4.23 -48.16
C PHE A 63 39.70 3.58 -47.02
N MET A 64 40.00 2.30 -46.84
CA MET A 64 39.81 1.53 -45.63
C MET A 64 40.05 2.39 -44.38
N GLN A 65 39.01 2.62 -43.57
CA GLN A 65 39.06 2.38 -42.13
C GLN A 65 37.70 1.86 -41.73
N THR A 66 37.64 0.54 -41.59
CA THR A 66 36.64 -0.12 -40.75
C THR A 66 36.68 0.57 -39.39
N GLU A 67 35.59 1.25 -39.02
CA GLU A 67 35.35 1.66 -37.63
C GLU A 67 35.61 0.44 -36.74
N PRO A 68 36.44 0.54 -35.69
CA PRO A 68 36.52 -0.54 -34.73
C PRO A 68 35.17 -0.60 -34.00
N ALA A 69 34.47 -1.71 -34.20
CA ALA A 69 33.66 -2.25 -33.12
C ALA A 69 34.58 -2.43 -31.90
N ASP A 70 34.04 -2.16 -30.71
CA ASP A 70 34.64 -2.32 -29.40
C ASP A 70 35.43 -1.13 -28.84
N SER A 71 34.69 -0.17 -28.28
CA SER A 71 34.98 0.26 -26.92
C SER A 71 33.97 -0.39 -25.99
N HIS A 72 34.27 -1.62 -25.56
CA HIS A 72 33.68 -2.20 -24.35
C HIS A 72 34.07 -1.33 -23.14
N VAL A 73 33.35 -0.23 -22.94
CA VAL A 73 33.04 0.15 -21.57
C VAL A 73 32.04 -0.91 -21.15
N ALA A 74 32.51 -1.91 -20.39
CA ALA A 74 31.61 -2.86 -19.76
C ALA A 74 30.45 -2.05 -19.14
N SER A 75 29.19 -2.50 -19.31
CA SER A 75 28.12 -1.98 -18.45
C SER A 75 28.65 -1.99 -17.02
N PRO A 76 28.43 -0.93 -16.21
CA PRO A 76 28.86 -0.91 -14.81
C PRO A 76 28.58 -2.25 -14.10
N ASP A 77 27.46 -2.89 -14.46
CA ASP A 77 27.01 -4.17 -13.91
C ASP A 77 27.90 -5.34 -14.29
N LEU A 78 28.42 -5.38 -15.53
CA LEU A 78 29.34 -6.43 -15.95
C LEU A 78 30.65 -6.36 -15.15
N ALA A 79 31.13 -5.15 -14.83
CA ALA A 79 32.30 -4.99 -13.98
C ALA A 79 32.03 -5.50 -12.55
N CYS A 80 30.85 -5.23 -11.99
CA CYS A 80 30.43 -5.78 -10.70
C CYS A 80 30.33 -7.31 -10.75
N ALA A 81 29.64 -7.86 -11.76
CA ALA A 81 29.42 -9.30 -11.93
C ALA A 81 30.74 -10.09 -12.08
N MET A 82 31.76 -9.51 -12.69
CA MET A 82 33.09 -10.15 -12.81
C MET A 82 33.76 -10.40 -11.46
N CYS A 83 33.51 -9.56 -10.45
CA CYS A 83 34.11 -9.68 -9.11
C CYS A 83 33.15 -10.32 -8.10
N HIS A 84 31.84 -10.11 -8.24
CA HIS A 84 30.83 -10.56 -7.30
C HIS A 84 30.12 -11.85 -7.73
N GLY A 85 30.20 -12.26 -9.00
CA GLY A 85 29.52 -13.47 -9.49
C GLY A 85 30.22 -14.79 -9.16
N ASP A 86 31.52 -14.76 -8.86
CA ASP A 86 32.31 -15.94 -8.47
C ASP A 86 33.43 -15.51 -7.50
N THR A 87 33.09 -15.37 -6.23
CA THR A 87 34.02 -14.91 -5.19
C THR A 87 33.76 -15.57 -3.85
N THR A 88 34.80 -15.61 -3.02
CA THR A 88 34.74 -16.06 -1.62
C THR A 88 35.01 -14.91 -0.65
N ALA A 89 35.06 -13.68 -1.17
CA ALA A 89 35.28 -12.51 -0.33
C ALA A 89 34.08 -12.27 0.59
N GLU A 90 34.38 -11.78 1.79
CA GLU A 90 33.39 -11.42 2.80
C GLU A 90 33.74 -10.04 3.36
N ILE A 91 32.73 -9.30 3.79
CA ILE A 91 32.89 -8.13 4.65
C ILE A 91 32.94 -8.64 6.09
N GLU A 92 33.93 -8.20 6.86
CA GLU A 92 34.00 -8.43 8.30
C GLU A 92 33.62 -7.14 9.03
N PHE A 93 32.61 -7.21 9.89
CA PHE A 93 32.13 -6.07 10.66
C PHE A 93 32.86 -5.97 12.00
N PRO A 94 32.97 -4.77 12.62
CA PRO A 94 33.55 -4.60 13.96
C PRO A 94 32.90 -5.47 15.04
N SER A 95 31.63 -5.87 14.86
CA SER A 95 30.94 -6.83 15.72
C SER A 95 31.51 -8.26 15.68
N GLY A 96 32.31 -8.59 14.66
CA GLY A 96 32.81 -9.93 14.37
C GLY A 96 31.89 -10.76 13.48
N GLU A 97 30.75 -10.21 13.05
CA GLU A 97 29.88 -10.81 12.04
C GLU A 97 30.51 -10.68 10.65
N THR A 98 30.18 -11.59 9.73
CA THR A 98 30.64 -11.52 8.34
C THR A 98 29.48 -11.59 7.35
N LEU A 99 29.68 -10.99 6.17
CA LEU A 99 28.73 -11.02 5.05
C LEU A 99 29.46 -11.41 3.76
N PRO A 100 29.12 -12.56 3.14
CA PRO A 100 29.62 -12.91 1.83
C PRO A 100 29.20 -11.87 0.78
N VAL A 101 30.15 -11.42 -0.06
CA VAL A 101 29.85 -10.46 -1.14
C VAL A 101 29.53 -11.14 -2.47
N ILE A 102 29.41 -12.47 -2.48
CA ILE A 102 29.00 -13.21 -3.67
C ILE A 102 27.54 -12.91 -4.01
N VAL A 103 27.24 -12.78 -5.30
CA VAL A 103 25.91 -12.56 -5.83
C VAL A 103 25.55 -13.73 -6.74
N ASP A 104 24.43 -14.39 -6.45
CA ASP A 104 23.84 -15.36 -7.37
C ASP A 104 23.19 -14.60 -8.55
N LEU A 105 23.97 -14.43 -9.62
CA LEU A 105 23.52 -13.72 -10.82
C LEU A 105 22.35 -14.44 -11.51
N ALA A 106 22.21 -15.77 -11.34
CA ALA A 106 21.10 -16.50 -11.92
C ALA A 106 19.80 -16.29 -11.12
N ALA A 107 19.88 -16.21 -9.80
CA ALA A 107 18.75 -15.83 -8.96
C ALA A 107 18.33 -14.37 -9.19
N LEU A 108 19.30 -13.46 -9.32
CA LEU A 108 19.03 -12.06 -9.64
C LEU A 108 18.30 -11.89 -10.96
N GLU A 109 18.74 -12.61 -11.99
CA GLU A 109 18.10 -12.57 -13.30
C GLU A 109 16.66 -13.09 -13.30
N GLN A 110 16.32 -14.00 -12.37
CA GLN A 110 14.96 -14.53 -12.18
C GLN A 110 14.08 -13.64 -11.30
N SER A 111 14.68 -12.69 -10.57
CA SER A 111 13.94 -11.74 -9.74
C SER A 111 13.18 -10.71 -10.59
N VAL A 112 12.24 -9.99 -9.97
CA VAL A 112 11.58 -8.85 -10.63
C VAL A 112 12.51 -7.68 -10.91
N HIS A 113 13.72 -7.69 -10.36
CA HIS A 113 14.76 -6.69 -10.55
C HIS A 113 15.91 -7.20 -11.45
N GLY A 114 15.71 -8.30 -12.18
CA GLY A 114 16.70 -8.88 -13.09
C GLY A 114 17.13 -7.93 -14.21
N MET A 115 18.38 -8.10 -14.67
CA MET A 115 19.05 -7.12 -15.54
C MET A 115 18.51 -7.13 -16.97
N ALA A 116 17.92 -8.23 -17.46
CA ALA A 116 17.29 -8.22 -18.78
C ALA A 116 15.85 -7.66 -18.79
N GLY A 117 15.21 -7.55 -17.63
CA GLY A 117 13.78 -7.22 -17.53
C GLY A 117 13.46 -5.83 -16.98
N ALA A 118 14.26 -5.32 -16.03
CA ALA A 118 13.92 -4.14 -15.24
C ALA A 118 14.70 -2.85 -15.62
N GLU A 119 15.66 -2.92 -16.54
CA GLU A 119 16.59 -1.83 -16.86
C GLU A 119 17.35 -1.26 -15.63
N LEU A 120 17.41 -2.01 -14.51
CA LEU A 120 18.12 -1.60 -13.30
C LEU A 120 19.60 -2.00 -13.39
N ALA A 121 20.47 -1.03 -13.13
CA ALA A 121 21.89 -1.25 -12.90
C ALA A 121 22.16 -1.59 -11.43
N CYS A 122 23.27 -2.26 -11.14
CA CYS A 122 23.74 -2.51 -9.78
C CYS A 122 23.85 -1.21 -8.99
N THR A 123 24.29 -0.13 -9.66
CA THR A 123 24.43 1.19 -9.07
C THR A 123 23.10 1.89 -8.79
N ASP A 124 21.94 1.35 -9.18
CA ASP A 124 20.65 1.93 -8.82
C ASP A 124 20.25 1.60 -7.37
N CYS A 125 20.60 0.40 -6.90
CA CYS A 125 20.42 -0.04 -5.52
C CYS A 125 21.69 0.14 -4.67
N HIS A 126 22.87 -0.07 -5.27
CA HIS A 126 24.15 0.20 -4.62
C HIS A 126 24.58 1.66 -4.85
N GLN A 127 23.85 2.61 -4.27
CA GLN A 127 24.21 4.03 -4.32
C GLN A 127 24.92 4.50 -3.05
N SER A 128 25.70 5.59 -3.21
CA SER A 128 26.21 6.49 -2.15
C SER A 128 27.11 5.92 -1.04
N VAL A 129 27.23 4.60 -0.92
CA VAL A 129 28.23 3.99 -0.06
C VAL A 129 29.46 3.74 -0.93
N ASN A 130 30.51 4.53 -0.71
CA ASN A 130 31.88 4.23 -1.15
C ASN A 130 32.29 4.44 -2.60
N ASP A 131 31.59 5.28 -3.38
CA ASP A 131 31.93 5.57 -4.79
C ASP A 131 32.33 4.29 -5.54
N TYR A 132 31.36 3.56 -6.10
CA TYR A 132 31.59 2.26 -6.75
C TYR A 132 32.44 2.32 -8.03
N THR A 133 33.26 3.36 -8.20
CA THR A 133 34.44 3.35 -9.05
C THR A 133 35.42 2.29 -8.54
N VAL A 134 35.70 1.29 -9.38
CA VAL A 134 36.57 0.17 -8.99
C VAL A 134 38.03 0.65 -8.95
N PRO A 135 38.78 0.40 -7.84
CA PRO A 135 38.36 -0.22 -6.59
C PRO A 135 37.57 0.72 -5.68
N HIS A 136 36.41 0.28 -5.19
CA HIS A 136 35.52 1.08 -4.36
C HIS A 136 35.94 1.06 -2.88
N ALA A 137 35.55 2.08 -2.11
CA ALA A 137 35.88 2.15 -0.69
C ALA A 137 35.22 1.00 0.14
N PRO A 138 35.79 0.65 1.31
CA PRO A 138 35.30 -0.43 2.16
C PRO A 138 34.02 -0.03 2.91
N VAL A 139 33.10 -0.97 3.09
CA VAL A 139 31.83 -0.74 3.80
C VAL A 139 32.09 -0.29 5.24
N GLU A 140 31.47 0.83 5.63
CA GLU A 140 31.54 1.37 6.99
C GLU A 140 30.20 1.14 7.71
N ALA A 141 30.13 0.11 8.57
CA ALA A 141 29.01 -0.12 9.47
C ALA A 141 29.49 -0.81 10.76
N PRO A 142 28.90 -0.54 11.94
CA PRO A 142 29.31 -1.16 13.20
C PRO A 142 28.97 -2.65 13.30
N THR A 143 27.82 -3.05 12.77
CA THR A 143 27.30 -4.42 12.79
C THR A 143 26.75 -4.81 11.43
N LEU A 144 26.54 -6.12 11.20
CA LEU A 144 25.84 -6.60 10.00
C LEU A 144 24.42 -6.01 9.94
N ARG A 145 23.73 -5.97 11.08
CA ARG A 145 22.36 -5.47 11.12
C ARG A 145 22.24 -4.00 10.76
N ASP A 146 23.17 -3.17 11.25
CA ASP A 146 23.22 -1.74 10.89
C ASP A 146 23.39 -1.55 9.38
N TYR A 147 24.22 -2.42 8.75
CA TYR A 147 24.40 -2.41 7.31
C TYR A 147 23.11 -2.80 6.57
N GLU A 148 22.44 -3.88 6.97
CA GLU A 148 21.19 -4.34 6.35
C GLU A 148 20.07 -3.30 6.45
N VAL A 149 19.87 -2.70 7.63
CA VAL A 149 18.90 -1.62 7.84
C VAL A 149 19.24 -0.41 6.96
N GLY A 150 20.51 -0.01 6.93
CA GLY A 150 20.95 1.10 6.07
C GLY A 150 20.75 0.81 4.58
N ARG A 151 20.89 -0.45 4.15
CA ARG A 151 20.70 -0.87 2.76
C ARG A 151 19.25 -0.96 2.35
N ALA A 152 18.38 -1.50 3.19
CA ALA A 152 16.96 -1.67 2.86
C ALA A 152 16.25 -0.35 2.54
N ASN A 153 16.71 0.77 3.13
CA ASN A 153 16.19 2.10 2.84
C ASN A 153 16.32 2.52 1.36
N VAL A 154 17.19 1.87 0.56
CA VAL A 154 17.27 2.18 -0.87
C VAL A 154 16.01 1.79 -1.62
N CYS A 155 15.29 0.76 -1.16
CA CYS A 155 14.06 0.26 -1.79
C CYS A 155 12.97 1.34 -1.83
N GLU A 156 12.91 2.19 -0.80
CA GLU A 156 11.89 3.25 -0.65
C GLU A 156 11.97 4.34 -1.72
N ARG A 157 13.08 4.44 -2.46
CA ARG A 157 13.23 5.40 -3.55
C ARG A 157 12.32 5.09 -4.73
N CYS A 158 12.07 3.81 -4.96
CA CYS A 158 11.21 3.32 -6.04
C CYS A 158 9.88 2.80 -5.51
N HIS A 159 9.86 2.17 -4.32
CA HIS A 159 8.65 1.70 -3.65
C HIS A 159 8.13 2.76 -2.68
N GLN A 160 7.29 3.69 -3.16
CA GLN A 160 6.88 4.88 -2.39
C GLN A 160 5.73 4.66 -1.39
N GLN A 161 5.18 3.45 -1.29
CA GLN A 161 4.14 3.06 -0.31
C GLN A 161 4.28 1.56 0.02
N PRO A 162 5.40 1.13 0.62
CA PRO A 162 5.59 -0.28 0.94
C PRO A 162 4.61 -0.71 2.04
N HIS A 163 4.14 -1.95 2.00
CA HIS A 163 3.23 -2.55 2.97
C HIS A 163 3.91 -2.87 4.32
N LEU A 164 4.72 -1.95 4.86
CA LEU A 164 5.51 -2.11 6.10
C LEU A 164 4.65 -2.12 7.38
N THR A 165 3.40 -2.56 7.29
CA THR A 165 2.38 -2.36 8.32
C THR A 165 2.37 -3.46 9.38
N SER A 166 3.10 -4.56 9.17
CA SER A 166 3.07 -5.75 10.02
C SER A 166 4.18 -5.81 11.08
N HIS A 167 5.16 -4.90 11.06
CA HIS A 167 6.25 -4.88 12.03
C HIS A 167 6.51 -3.48 12.59
N PRO A 168 6.90 -3.36 13.87
CA PRO A 168 7.28 -2.08 14.44
C PRO A 168 8.47 -1.51 13.66
N GLY A 169 8.46 -0.19 13.45
CA GLY A 169 9.40 0.53 12.60
C GLY A 169 10.88 0.40 13.01
N PRO A 170 11.79 1.10 12.32
CA PRO A 170 13.24 0.94 12.49
C PRO A 170 13.74 1.22 13.93
N GLU A 171 12.94 1.85 14.78
CA GLU A 171 13.23 2.09 16.20
C GLU A 171 12.91 0.89 17.12
N ALA A 172 12.35 -0.20 16.59
CA ALA A 172 12.03 -1.40 17.35
C ALA A 172 13.29 -2.11 17.89
N ALA A 173 13.12 -2.87 18.97
CA ALA A 173 14.21 -3.69 19.53
C ALA A 173 14.74 -4.74 18.53
N MET A 174 13.90 -5.17 17.60
CA MET A 174 14.28 -5.92 16.40
C MET A 174 13.64 -5.23 15.20
N PRO A 175 14.32 -4.28 14.55
CA PRO A 175 13.80 -3.68 13.33
C PRO A 175 13.73 -4.78 12.28
N VAL A 176 12.64 -4.85 11.51
CA VAL A 176 12.51 -5.74 10.35
C VAL A 176 12.59 -4.89 9.09
N THR A 177 13.34 -5.34 8.09
CA THR A 177 13.62 -4.61 6.85
C THR A 177 13.05 -5.35 5.64
N CYS A 178 13.00 -4.66 4.50
CA CYS A 178 12.47 -5.23 3.25
C CYS A 178 13.17 -6.56 2.89
N THR A 179 14.49 -6.63 3.08
CA THR A 179 15.30 -7.78 2.70
C THR A 179 15.12 -9.00 3.60
N ASP A 180 14.58 -8.82 4.81
CA ASP A 180 14.30 -9.94 5.72
C ASP A 180 13.16 -10.83 5.20
N CYS A 181 12.24 -10.24 4.43
CA CYS A 181 11.11 -10.94 3.83
C CYS A 181 11.29 -11.18 2.33
N HIS A 182 11.71 -10.16 1.58
CA HIS A 182 11.78 -10.22 0.11
C HIS A 182 13.12 -10.73 -0.43
N GLY A 183 14.15 -10.85 0.43
CA GLY A 183 15.53 -11.04 -0.03
C GLY A 183 16.14 -9.77 -0.62
N SER A 184 17.41 -9.83 -0.98
CA SER A 184 18.19 -8.69 -1.49
C SER A 184 18.40 -8.71 -2.99
N HIS A 185 18.72 -9.87 -3.56
CA HIS A 185 18.94 -10.08 -4.99
C HIS A 185 18.00 -11.14 -5.59
N ASN A 186 17.02 -11.61 -4.85
CA ASN A 186 16.09 -12.66 -5.28
C ASN A 186 14.64 -12.25 -5.02
N VAL A 187 14.32 -10.97 -5.25
CA VAL A 187 12.99 -10.42 -4.97
C VAL A 187 11.93 -11.04 -5.89
N HIS A 188 10.92 -11.65 -5.28
CA HIS A 188 9.80 -12.29 -5.98
C HIS A 188 8.71 -11.30 -6.40
N SER A 189 7.90 -11.67 -7.39
CA SER A 189 6.79 -10.84 -7.87
C SER A 189 5.61 -10.82 -6.92
N VAL A 190 4.79 -9.78 -7.00
CA VAL A 190 3.51 -9.68 -6.25
C VAL A 190 2.64 -10.92 -6.51
N GLU A 191 2.61 -11.41 -7.74
CA GLU A 191 1.86 -12.64 -8.10
C GLU A 191 2.35 -13.87 -7.34
N ALA A 192 3.68 -14.04 -7.17
CA ALA A 192 4.24 -15.16 -6.40
C ALA A 192 3.88 -15.03 -4.89
N TRP A 193 3.91 -13.81 -4.35
CA TRP A 193 3.48 -13.55 -2.97
C TRP A 193 1.98 -13.82 -2.78
N GLU A 194 1.13 -13.42 -3.72
CA GLU A 194 -0.32 -13.69 -3.71
C GLU A 194 -0.65 -15.18 -3.85
N ALA A 195 0.20 -15.94 -4.55
CA ALA A 195 0.08 -17.40 -4.66
C ALA A 195 0.44 -18.12 -3.35
N GLY A 196 1.08 -17.42 -2.41
CA GLY A 196 1.49 -17.94 -1.11
C GLY A 196 2.89 -18.55 -1.08
N ASP A 197 3.63 -18.48 -2.20
CA ASP A 197 4.89 -19.19 -2.40
C ASP A 197 5.98 -18.79 -1.38
N GLU A 198 5.89 -17.57 -0.83
CA GLU A 198 6.88 -16.99 0.09
C GLU A 198 6.39 -16.82 1.54
N THR A 199 5.18 -17.31 1.85
CA THR A 199 4.58 -17.13 3.19
C THR A 199 5.31 -17.88 4.32
N ASP A 200 6.10 -18.89 3.96
CA ASP A 200 6.97 -19.62 4.88
C ASP A 200 8.03 -18.72 5.54
N THR A 201 8.46 -17.65 4.87
CA THR A 201 9.43 -16.69 5.43
C THR A 201 8.92 -16.05 6.71
N CYS A 202 7.62 -15.73 6.77
CA CYS A 202 6.97 -15.21 7.97
C CYS A 202 7.01 -16.24 9.12
N VAL A 203 6.63 -17.49 8.82
CA VAL A 203 6.61 -18.60 9.78
C VAL A 203 8.00 -18.86 10.35
N ASN A 204 8.99 -19.01 9.49
CA ASN A 204 10.35 -19.37 9.87
C ASN A 204 10.97 -18.33 10.81
N CYS A 205 10.83 -17.04 10.50
CA CYS A 205 11.34 -15.97 11.34
C CYS A 205 10.65 -15.90 12.71
N HIS A 206 9.31 -15.94 12.73
CA HIS A 206 8.56 -15.88 14.00
C HIS A 206 8.78 -17.12 14.88
N VAL A 207 8.89 -18.31 14.29
CA VAL A 207 9.25 -19.53 15.02
C VAL A 207 10.63 -19.40 15.64
N ALA A 208 11.62 -18.89 14.89
CA ALA A 208 12.96 -18.63 15.40
C ALA A 208 12.96 -17.58 16.54
N ALA A 209 12.10 -16.57 16.46
CA ALA A 209 11.91 -15.55 17.49
C ALA A 209 11.05 -16.02 18.69
N GLY A 210 10.50 -17.24 18.64
CA GLY A 210 9.62 -17.76 19.69
C GLY A 210 8.23 -17.11 19.74
N VAL A 211 7.81 -16.46 18.63
CA VAL A 211 6.49 -15.85 18.47
C VAL A 211 5.58 -16.87 17.79
N ALA A 212 4.56 -17.35 18.51
CA ALA A 212 3.59 -18.28 17.94
C ALA A 212 2.54 -17.53 17.10
N PHE A 213 2.33 -17.96 15.85
CA PHE A 213 1.13 -17.58 15.11
C PHE A 213 -0.07 -18.33 15.69
N ALA A 214 -1.15 -17.59 15.99
CA ALA A 214 -2.37 -18.20 16.54
C ALA A 214 -3.04 -19.17 15.55
N GLU A 215 -2.92 -18.92 14.25
CA GLU A 215 -3.52 -19.73 13.17
C GLU A 215 -2.61 -19.76 11.92
N PRO A 216 -1.55 -20.58 11.88
CA PRO A 216 -0.60 -20.62 10.76
C PRO A 216 -1.26 -20.98 9.42
N ASP A 217 -2.31 -21.82 9.43
CA ASP A 217 -3.06 -22.22 8.24
C ASP A 217 -3.86 -21.07 7.59
N ARG A 218 -3.94 -19.91 8.27
CA ARG A 218 -4.64 -18.71 7.79
C ARG A 218 -3.70 -17.57 7.40
N LEU A 219 -2.39 -17.81 7.39
CA LEU A 219 -1.40 -16.78 7.04
C LEU A 219 -1.57 -16.27 5.61
N THR A 220 -1.75 -17.16 4.63
CA THR A 220 -1.93 -16.73 3.23
C THR A 220 -3.20 -15.87 3.03
N PRO A 221 -4.38 -16.26 3.55
CA PRO A 221 -5.54 -15.36 3.58
C PRO A 221 -5.27 -14.02 4.26
N LEU A 222 -4.68 -14.00 5.46
CA LEU A 222 -4.38 -12.78 6.22
C LEU A 222 -3.41 -11.85 5.49
N ILE A 223 -2.41 -12.42 4.81
CA ILE A 223 -1.45 -11.66 4.00
C ILE A 223 -2.15 -11.09 2.77
N ARG A 224 -3.03 -11.86 2.10
CA ARG A 224 -3.77 -11.37 0.93
C ARG A 224 -4.74 -10.24 1.28
N SER A 225 -5.43 -10.37 2.39
CA SER A 225 -6.49 -9.46 2.82
C SER A 225 -5.97 -8.29 3.66
N GLY A 226 -4.78 -8.41 4.25
CA GLY A 226 -4.14 -7.34 5.02
C GLY A 226 -2.95 -6.68 4.32
N LEU A 227 -2.00 -7.45 3.81
CA LEU A 227 -0.72 -6.90 3.33
C LEU A 227 -0.80 -6.37 1.88
N PHE A 228 -1.68 -6.95 1.06
CA PHE A 228 -1.83 -6.64 -0.37
C PHE A 228 -3.19 -6.02 -0.72
N ALA A 229 -3.99 -5.62 0.27
CA ALA A 229 -5.27 -4.97 0.00
C ALA A 229 -5.05 -3.54 -0.51
N ASP A 230 -5.68 -3.19 -1.64
CA ASP A 230 -5.64 -1.85 -2.23
C ASP A 230 -6.32 -0.79 -1.33
N GLU A 231 -7.22 -1.22 -0.43
CA GLU A 231 -7.93 -0.40 0.55
C GLU A 231 -8.01 -1.15 1.89
N ALA A 232 -8.05 -0.41 3.01
CA ALA A 232 -8.25 -1.00 4.33
C ALA A 232 -9.68 -1.55 4.45
N ASP A 233 -9.83 -2.87 4.29
CA ASP A 233 -11.07 -3.60 4.51
C ASP A 233 -11.14 -4.18 5.94
N ASN A 234 -12.21 -4.90 6.25
CA ASN A 234 -12.35 -5.56 7.56
C ASN A 234 -11.19 -6.50 7.87
N ASP A 235 -10.73 -7.26 6.89
CA ASP A 235 -9.68 -8.24 7.09
C ASP A 235 -8.32 -7.56 7.36
N TYR A 236 -8.08 -6.39 6.76
CA TYR A 236 -6.94 -5.52 7.08
C TYR A 236 -6.91 -5.16 8.56
N CYS A 237 -8.00 -4.59 9.08
CA CYS A 237 -8.09 -4.21 10.49
C CYS A 237 -7.99 -5.44 11.40
N LEU A 238 -8.67 -6.53 11.03
CA LEU A 238 -8.69 -7.77 11.79
C LEU A 238 -7.34 -8.49 11.77
N SER A 239 -6.42 -8.23 10.82
CA SER A 239 -5.08 -8.83 10.83
C SER A 239 -4.33 -8.57 12.15
N CYS A 240 -4.51 -7.36 12.71
CA CYS A 240 -3.98 -6.94 14.01
C CYS A 240 -5.03 -7.02 15.12
N HIS A 241 -6.24 -6.54 14.88
CA HIS A 241 -7.26 -6.42 15.93
C HIS A 241 -7.93 -7.75 16.29
N ARG A 242 -7.77 -8.85 15.55
CA ARG A 242 -8.26 -10.17 15.99
C ARG A 242 -7.37 -10.84 17.05
N GLN A 243 -6.15 -10.33 17.24
CA GLN A 243 -5.14 -11.01 18.05
C GLN A 243 -5.52 -10.98 19.53
N PRO A 244 -5.56 -12.13 20.22
CA PRO A 244 -5.99 -12.18 21.61
C PRO A 244 -5.04 -11.41 22.53
N GLY A 245 -5.61 -10.57 23.39
CA GLY A 245 -4.87 -9.85 24.41
C GLY A 245 -4.36 -8.47 23.99
N LEU A 246 -4.82 -7.93 22.86
CA LEU A 246 -4.59 -6.54 22.52
C LEU A 246 -5.38 -5.63 23.46
N VAL A 247 -4.69 -4.79 24.22
CA VAL A 247 -5.28 -3.91 25.24
C VAL A 247 -4.89 -2.46 24.96
N LEU A 248 -5.89 -1.59 24.89
CA LEU A 248 -5.70 -0.15 24.90
C LEU A 248 -5.71 0.34 26.35
N THR A 249 -4.71 1.13 26.73
CA THR A 249 -4.62 1.79 28.05
C THR A 249 -4.73 3.29 27.87
N PHE A 250 -5.70 3.90 28.55
CA PHE A 250 -5.91 5.34 28.52
C PHE A 250 -4.99 6.07 29.50
N PRO A 251 -4.71 7.37 29.31
CA PRO A 251 -3.86 8.15 30.21
C PRO A 251 -4.28 8.15 31.68
N ASN A 252 -5.58 8.03 31.98
CA ASN A 252 -6.09 7.92 33.35
C ASN A 252 -5.90 6.53 33.99
N GLY A 253 -5.41 5.54 33.22
CA GLY A 253 -5.22 4.15 33.64
C GLY A 253 -6.37 3.20 33.32
N ASP A 254 -7.46 3.68 32.74
CA ASP A 254 -8.53 2.80 32.25
C ASP A 254 -7.99 1.89 31.13
N THR A 255 -8.60 0.72 30.98
CA THR A 255 -8.24 -0.23 29.93
C THR A 255 -9.46 -0.76 29.22
N THR A 256 -9.30 -1.04 27.92
CA THR A 256 -10.29 -1.78 27.14
C THR A 256 -9.60 -2.77 26.20
N SER A 257 -10.30 -3.82 25.82
CA SER A 257 -9.83 -4.74 24.78
C SER A 257 -9.86 -4.02 23.44
N ALA A 258 -8.73 -3.99 22.75
CA ALA A 258 -8.67 -3.67 21.33
C ALA A 258 -8.76 -4.95 20.46
N THR A 259 -8.93 -6.11 21.09
CA THR A 259 -9.22 -7.37 20.40
C THR A 259 -10.68 -7.41 19.94
N VAL A 260 -10.91 -7.71 18.67
CA VAL A 260 -12.21 -7.87 18.00
C VAL A 260 -12.45 -9.35 17.72
N ASP A 261 -13.62 -9.86 18.11
CA ASP A 261 -14.08 -11.19 17.71
C ASP A 261 -14.66 -11.11 16.28
N ALA A 262 -13.89 -11.60 15.31
CA ALA A 262 -14.26 -11.57 13.90
C ALA A 262 -15.56 -12.32 13.61
N ASP A 263 -15.80 -13.46 14.27
CA ASP A 263 -17.00 -14.27 14.03
C ASP A 263 -18.23 -13.55 14.62
N ALA A 264 -18.09 -12.94 15.79
CA ALA A 264 -19.14 -12.12 16.40
C ALA A 264 -19.49 -10.91 15.51
N PHE A 265 -18.48 -10.18 15.02
CA PHE A 265 -18.68 -9.04 14.12
C PHE A 265 -19.37 -9.47 12.82
N HIS A 266 -18.88 -10.53 12.15
CA HIS A 266 -19.48 -11.03 10.92
C HIS A 266 -20.94 -11.45 11.10
N SER A 267 -21.28 -12.06 12.24
CA SER A 267 -22.65 -12.48 12.57
C SER A 267 -23.57 -11.35 13.05
N SER A 268 -23.04 -10.13 13.22
CA SER A 268 -23.81 -8.98 13.68
C SER A 268 -24.64 -8.36 12.56
N VAL A 269 -25.53 -7.43 12.92
CA VAL A 269 -26.30 -6.63 11.96
C VAL A 269 -25.43 -5.68 11.13
N HIS A 270 -24.19 -5.42 11.57
CA HIS A 270 -23.20 -4.64 10.83
C HIS A 270 -22.26 -5.52 9.98
N GLY A 271 -22.29 -6.83 10.18
CA GLY A 271 -21.47 -7.81 9.46
C GLY A 271 -22.07 -8.25 8.12
N VAL A 272 -21.79 -9.48 7.72
CA VAL A 272 -22.10 -9.98 6.36
C VAL A 272 -23.59 -10.10 6.07
N ASP A 273 -24.41 -10.20 7.11
CA ASP A 273 -25.86 -10.33 7.02
C ASP A 273 -26.58 -8.95 7.04
N ASN A 274 -25.85 -7.83 7.00
CA ASN A 274 -26.44 -6.50 6.93
C ASN A 274 -27.31 -6.35 5.66
N PRO A 275 -28.62 -6.02 5.79
CA PRO A 275 -29.53 -5.92 4.65
C PRO A 275 -29.21 -4.81 3.65
N TRP A 276 -28.44 -3.79 4.04
CA TRP A 276 -27.99 -2.73 3.13
C TRP A 276 -26.74 -3.16 2.37
N GLN A 277 -25.66 -3.42 3.10
CA GLN A 277 -24.41 -4.04 2.66
C GLN A 277 -23.54 -4.35 3.89
N PRO A 278 -22.61 -5.32 3.83
CA PRO A 278 -21.63 -5.53 4.88
C PRO A 278 -20.85 -4.24 5.13
N LEU A 279 -20.72 -3.83 6.39
CA LEU A 279 -19.95 -2.63 6.75
C LEU A 279 -18.47 -2.99 6.94
N ASN A 280 -17.60 -2.11 6.46
CA ASN A 280 -16.19 -2.10 6.78
C ASN A 280 -15.93 -1.39 8.12
N CYS A 281 -14.81 -1.70 8.79
CA CYS A 281 -14.40 -1.01 10.01
C CYS A 281 -14.33 0.52 9.78
N THR A 282 -13.87 0.94 8.60
CA THR A 282 -13.71 2.33 8.18
C THR A 282 -15.04 3.04 7.87
N ASP A 283 -16.14 2.31 7.68
CA ASP A 283 -17.47 2.91 7.49
C ASP A 283 -18.00 3.56 8.78
N CYS A 284 -17.43 3.20 9.93
CA CYS A 284 -17.66 3.89 11.20
C CYS A 284 -16.38 4.55 11.71
N HIS A 285 -15.23 3.91 11.56
CA HIS A 285 -13.93 4.45 11.96
C HIS A 285 -13.28 5.27 10.83
N GLU A 286 -13.97 6.31 10.36
CA GLU A 286 -13.65 7.06 9.13
C GLU A 286 -12.23 7.65 9.07
N ASN A 287 -11.62 7.93 10.24
CA ASN A 287 -10.31 8.57 10.34
C ASN A 287 -9.16 7.59 10.61
N TYR A 288 -9.42 6.28 10.57
CA TYR A 288 -8.43 5.24 10.85
C TYR A 288 -7.95 4.60 9.55
N GLN A 289 -7.05 5.29 8.85
CA GLN A 289 -6.17 4.67 7.85
C GLN A 289 -4.84 4.36 8.51
N PHE A 290 -4.35 3.14 8.38
CA PHE A 290 -3.06 2.78 8.99
C PHE A 290 -1.89 3.37 8.19
N PRO A 291 -0.85 3.92 8.87
CA PRO A 291 -0.73 4.10 10.32
C PRO A 291 -1.71 5.14 10.85
N HIS A 292 -2.60 4.73 11.76
CA HIS A 292 -3.62 5.61 12.30
C HIS A 292 -3.08 6.38 13.50
N GLN A 293 -3.58 7.60 13.70
CA GLN A 293 -3.15 8.43 14.82
C GLN A 293 -3.50 7.75 16.17
N PRO A 294 -2.72 8.02 17.23
CA PRO A 294 -3.05 7.55 18.57
C PRO A 294 -4.39 8.14 19.05
N ILE A 295 -5.15 7.36 19.82
CA ILE A 295 -6.34 7.85 20.50
C ILE A 295 -5.93 8.89 21.54
N THR A 296 -6.59 10.06 21.52
CA THR A 296 -6.28 11.20 22.39
C THR A 296 -7.16 11.31 23.62
N ALA A 297 -8.23 10.50 23.71
CA ALA A 297 -9.11 10.47 24.87
C ALA A 297 -8.33 10.13 26.15
N ASN A 298 -8.61 10.82 27.25
CA ASN A 298 -7.95 10.65 28.54
C ASN A 298 -8.51 9.44 29.32
N SER A 299 -9.73 9.00 29.03
CA SER A 299 -10.40 7.87 29.70
C SER A 299 -11.20 7.00 28.73
N TYR A 300 -11.54 5.77 29.16
CA TYR A 300 -12.42 4.90 28.38
C TYR A 300 -13.80 5.52 28.18
N ARG A 301 -14.29 6.24 29.19
CA ARG A 301 -15.61 6.88 29.13
C ARG A 301 -15.64 8.04 28.14
N GLU A 302 -14.63 8.90 28.18
CA GLU A 302 -14.48 9.99 27.22
C GLU A 302 -14.43 9.45 25.79
N TYR A 303 -13.67 8.39 25.55
CA TYR A 303 -13.64 7.72 24.26
C TYR A 303 -15.03 7.25 23.81
N HIS A 304 -15.81 6.59 24.68
CA HIS A 304 -17.19 6.20 24.36
C HIS A 304 -18.08 7.40 24.01
N LEU A 305 -17.96 8.51 24.74
CA LEU A 305 -18.71 9.74 24.49
C LEU A 305 -18.29 10.46 23.19
N GLU A 306 -17.04 10.29 22.75
CA GLU A 306 -16.58 10.78 21.45
C GLU A 306 -17.10 9.91 20.29
N GLN A 307 -17.06 8.58 20.46
CA GLN A 307 -17.34 7.63 19.36
C GLN A 307 -18.83 7.34 19.15
N TYR A 308 -19.71 7.49 20.15
CA TYR A 308 -21.13 7.11 19.97
C TYR A 308 -21.86 7.91 18.88
N LEU A 309 -21.33 9.09 18.51
CA LEU A 309 -21.88 9.91 17.43
C LEU A 309 -21.69 9.30 16.04
N LEU A 310 -20.78 8.34 15.88
CA LEU A 310 -20.63 7.57 14.64
C LEU A 310 -21.93 6.84 14.28
N CYS A 311 -22.69 6.40 15.29
CA CYS A 311 -23.98 5.76 15.06
C CYS A 311 -24.98 6.70 14.37
N VAL A 312 -24.88 8.02 14.60
CA VAL A 312 -25.84 9.03 14.12
C VAL A 312 -25.79 9.15 12.60
N GLU A 313 -24.65 8.88 11.98
CA GLU A 313 -24.49 8.98 10.53
C GLU A 313 -25.46 8.07 9.76
N CYS A 314 -25.70 6.86 10.27
CA CYS A 314 -26.67 5.93 9.69
C CYS A 314 -27.99 5.86 10.49
N HIS A 315 -27.96 6.15 11.80
CA HIS A 315 -29.11 6.03 12.70
C HIS A 315 -29.62 7.38 13.20
N GLU A 316 -29.57 8.42 12.37
CA GLU A 316 -30.02 9.79 12.68
C GLU A 316 -31.43 9.81 13.30
N GLN A 317 -32.39 9.13 12.66
CA GLN A 317 -33.77 9.10 13.16
C GLN A 317 -33.85 8.53 14.59
N TYR A 318 -33.13 7.44 14.86
CA TYR A 318 -33.15 6.83 16.19
C TYR A 318 -32.43 7.72 17.21
N TYR A 319 -31.37 8.40 16.81
CA TYR A 319 -30.71 9.40 17.66
C TYR A 319 -31.68 10.53 18.02
N GLU A 320 -32.41 11.10 17.07
CA GLU A 320 -33.42 12.14 17.33
C GLU A 320 -34.49 11.67 18.31
N GLU A 321 -34.96 10.42 18.17
CA GLU A 321 -35.93 9.81 19.09
C GLU A 321 -35.37 9.63 20.51
N THR A 322 -34.04 9.56 20.69
CA THR A 322 -33.44 9.47 22.03
C THR A 322 -33.27 10.81 22.72
N LEU A 323 -33.40 11.95 22.03
CA LEU A 323 -33.09 13.27 22.59
C LEU A 323 -34.00 13.69 23.75
N ASP A 324 -35.22 13.14 23.84
CA ASP A 324 -36.13 13.39 24.97
C ASP A 324 -36.01 12.34 26.08
N SER A 325 -35.13 11.35 25.91
CA SER A 325 -34.90 10.27 26.88
C SER A 325 -34.25 10.77 28.16
N THR A 326 -34.37 9.97 29.22
CA THR A 326 -33.70 10.27 30.49
C THR A 326 -32.18 10.29 30.35
N HIS A 327 -31.61 9.42 29.49
CA HIS A 327 -30.17 9.38 29.26
C HIS A 327 -29.68 10.62 28.53
N ALA A 328 -30.31 11.00 27.41
CA ALA A 328 -29.91 12.17 26.64
C ALA A 328 -30.05 13.47 27.45
N ARG A 329 -31.12 13.59 28.25
CA ARG A 329 -31.29 14.73 29.16
C ARG A 329 -30.21 14.78 30.24
N ALA A 330 -29.88 13.65 30.86
CA ALA A 330 -28.83 13.58 31.87
C ALA A 330 -27.46 13.94 31.26
N LEU A 331 -27.15 13.44 30.07
CA LEU A 331 -25.92 13.79 29.34
C LEU A 331 -25.86 15.29 29.02
N ALA A 332 -26.97 15.88 28.55
CA ALA A 332 -27.07 17.32 28.28
C ALA A 332 -26.97 18.18 29.55
N GLU A 333 -27.34 17.64 30.72
CA GLU A 333 -27.17 18.25 32.04
C GLU A 333 -25.73 18.09 32.58
N GLY A 334 -24.82 17.47 31.81
CA GLY A 334 -23.41 17.28 32.16
C GLY A 334 -23.11 16.00 32.93
N ASN A 335 -24.07 15.07 33.03
CA ASN A 335 -23.81 13.76 33.60
C ASN A 335 -23.16 12.86 32.56
N GLU A 336 -21.84 12.83 32.55
CA GLU A 336 -21.05 11.98 31.65
C GLU A 336 -21.28 10.48 31.89
N ASP A 337 -21.86 10.04 33.01
CA ASP A 337 -22.18 8.62 33.26
C ASP A 337 -23.52 8.19 32.61
N ALA A 338 -24.25 9.10 31.96
CA ALA A 338 -25.52 8.79 31.33
C ALA A 338 -25.34 7.87 30.10
N ALA A 339 -26.11 6.77 30.03
CA ALA A 339 -25.89 5.76 28.99
C ALA A 339 -26.04 6.30 27.56
N VAL A 340 -25.09 5.96 26.69
CA VAL A 340 -25.13 6.21 25.23
C VAL A 340 -25.37 4.90 24.47
N CYS A 341 -25.43 4.96 23.14
CA CYS A 341 -25.73 3.83 22.26
C CYS A 341 -24.88 2.60 22.58
N THR A 342 -23.57 2.80 22.69
CA THR A 342 -22.57 1.73 22.87
C THR A 342 -22.62 1.08 24.25
N ASP A 343 -23.19 1.74 25.27
CA ASP A 343 -23.33 1.16 26.61
C ASP A 343 -24.40 0.05 26.66
N CYS A 344 -25.33 0.07 25.70
CA CYS A 344 -26.40 -0.93 25.59
C CYS A 344 -26.22 -1.87 24.39
N HIS A 345 -25.73 -1.36 23.26
CA HIS A 345 -25.63 -2.10 22.00
C HIS A 345 -24.24 -2.71 21.75
N GLY A 346 -23.22 -2.29 22.51
CA GLY A 346 -21.83 -2.63 22.23
C GLY A 346 -21.22 -1.73 21.15
N ALA A 347 -20.00 -2.08 20.75
CA ALA A 347 -19.29 -1.54 19.59
C ALA A 347 -19.25 -2.62 18.50
#